data_AF-A0A165M2Z3-F1
#
_entry.id   AF-A0A165M2Z3-F1
#
_cell.length_a   1.000
_cell.length_b   1.000
_cell.length_c   1.000
_cell.angle_alpha   90.00
_cell.angle_beta   90.00
_cell.angle_gamma   90.00
#
_symmetry.space_group_name_H-M   'P 1'
#
loop_
_entity.id
_entity.type
_entity.pdbx_description
1 polymer ?
#
loop_
_entity_poly.entity_id
_entity_poly.type
_entity_poly.pdbx_seq_one_letter_code
_entity_poly.pdbx_strand_id
1 'polypeptide(L)' 'MARRWLVVMAAGLCGCAYSPPAPFIVVGNDKVVSINWENSTLGPDGAQQAADKHCARYGLQAELAVQVSRFEVAYRCV' A
#
# COMPACT_ATOMS: atom_id res chain seq x y z
N MET A 1 -3.61 -37.52 43.75
CA MET A 1 -4.64 -37.37 42.70
C MET A 1 -4.63 -35.94 42.21
N ALA A 2 -4.66 -35.78 40.89
CA ALA A 2 -4.46 -34.54 40.16
C ALA A 2 -5.62 -33.54 40.29
N ARG A 3 -5.34 -32.23 40.26
CA ARG A 3 -5.95 -31.36 39.24
C ARG A 3 -5.25 -30.01 39.09
N ARG A 4 -4.73 -29.81 37.88
CA ARG A 4 -4.27 -28.56 37.28
C ARG A 4 -5.40 -27.51 37.26
N TRP A 5 -5.07 -26.25 37.52
CA TRP A 5 -5.77 -25.10 36.92
C TRP A 5 -4.76 -24.00 36.56
N LEU A 6 -4.34 -24.05 35.29
CA LEU A 6 -3.80 -22.93 34.53
C LEU A 6 -4.93 -21.91 34.34
N VAL A 7 -4.70 -20.66 34.71
CA VAL A 7 -5.49 -19.53 34.19
C VAL A 7 -4.52 -18.56 33.53
N VAL A 8 -4.29 -18.80 32.24
CA VAL A 8 -3.72 -17.81 31.32
C VAL A 8 -4.91 -17.08 30.72
N MET A 9 -5.01 -15.78 30.95
CA MET A 9 -5.80 -14.89 30.10
C MET A 9 -4.93 -13.67 29.81
N ALA A 10 -4.15 -13.81 28.73
CA ALA A 10 -3.38 -12.74 28.13
C ALA A 10 -4.33 -11.82 27.34
N ALA A 11 -4.21 -10.53 27.63
CA ALA A 11 -4.47 -9.36 26.79
C ALA A 11 -5.62 -9.48 25.76
N GLY A 12 -6.76 -8.86 26.11
CA GLY A 12 -7.74 -8.41 25.12
C GLY A 12 -7.18 -7.24 24.31
N LEU A 13 -6.75 -7.52 23.08
CA LEU A 13 -6.56 -6.54 22.02
C LEU A 13 -7.03 -7.16 20.71
N CYS A 14 -8.34 -7.10 20.44
CA CYS A 14 -8.91 -7.40 19.12
C CYS A 14 -10.22 -6.59 18.99
N GLY A 15 -10.42 -5.74 17.99
CA GLY A 15 -9.55 -5.47 16.86
C GLY A 15 -9.92 -4.17 16.17
N CYS A 16 -8.91 -3.50 15.63
CA CYS A 16 -9.14 -2.61 14.50
C CYS A 16 -9.74 -3.50 13.41
N ALA A 17 -10.96 -3.21 12.97
CA ALA A 17 -11.51 -3.83 11.79
C ALA A 17 -10.55 -3.54 10.64
N TYR A 18 -9.72 -4.52 10.29
CA TYR A 18 -8.78 -4.44 9.19
C TYR A 18 -9.61 -4.43 7.91
N SER A 19 -10.02 -3.23 7.49
CA SER A 19 -10.52 -3.02 6.14
C SER A 19 -9.31 -3.17 5.22
N PRO A 20 -9.27 -4.16 4.32
CA PRO A 20 -8.16 -4.30 3.40
C PRO A 20 -7.98 -2.99 2.64
N PRO A 21 -6.75 -2.44 2.53
CA PRO A 21 -6.51 -1.22 1.80
C PRO A 21 -7.00 -1.45 0.37
N ALA A 22 -7.94 -0.61 -0.06
CA ALA A 22 -8.58 -0.81 -1.33
C ALA A 22 -7.57 -0.66 -2.49
N PRO A 23 -7.72 -1.47 -3.54
CA PRO A 23 -6.62 -1.78 -4.46
C PRO A 23 -6.20 -0.55 -5.26
N PHE A 24 -4.89 -0.32 -5.32
CA PHE A 24 -4.28 0.56 -6.32
C PHE A 24 -4.25 -0.16 -7.66
N ILE A 25 -4.62 0.55 -8.72
CA ILE A 25 -4.41 0.10 -10.08
C ILE A 25 -3.03 0.64 -10.50
N VAL A 26 -2.06 -0.26 -10.64
CA VAL A 26 -0.68 0.05 -11.01
C VAL A 26 -0.44 -0.46 -12.43
N VAL A 27 -0.18 0.45 -13.36
CA VAL A 27 0.05 0.12 -14.78
C VAL A 27 1.31 0.83 -15.25
N GLY A 28 2.34 0.07 -15.61
CA GLY A 28 3.62 0.66 -15.98
C GLY A 28 4.70 -0.33 -16.40
N ASN A 29 5.83 0.21 -16.83
CA ASN A 29 7.06 -0.51 -17.14
C ASN A 29 8.22 0.00 -16.28
N ASP A 30 9.46 -0.33 -16.68
CA ASP A 30 10.71 0.06 -16.04
C ASP A 30 11.01 1.58 -16.11
N LYS A 31 10.30 2.34 -16.94
CA LYS A 31 10.54 3.77 -17.17
C LYS A 31 9.43 4.66 -16.64
N VAL A 32 8.18 4.21 -16.75
CA VAL A 32 7.00 4.98 -16.35
C VAL A 32 5.97 4.07 -15.71
N VAL A 33 5.35 4.55 -14.63
CA VAL A 33 4.25 3.87 -13.95
C VAL A 33 3.10 4.84 -13.68
N SER A 34 1.89 4.47 -14.09
CA SER A 34 0.64 5.14 -13.72
C SER A 34 0.03 4.43 -12.52
N ILE A 35 -0.36 5.23 -11.53
CA ILE A 35 -1.04 4.77 -10.32
C ILE A 35 -2.40 5.45 -10.25
N ASN A 36 -3.45 4.64 -10.30
CA ASN A 36 -4.81 5.08 -10.06
C ASN A 36 -5.28 4.58 -8.68
N TRP A 37 -5.73 5.52 -7.84
CA TRP A 37 -6.18 5.30 -6.47
C TRP A 37 -7.65 5.70 -6.26
N GLU A 38 -8.47 5.75 -7.31
CA GLU A 38 -9.88 6.13 -7.24
C GLU A 38 -10.64 5.33 -6.18
N ASN A 39 -10.31 4.05 -6.05
CA ASN A 39 -10.91 3.16 -5.05
C ASN A 39 -10.09 3.04 -3.77
N SER A 40 -8.90 3.64 -3.66
CA SER A 40 -8.00 3.44 -2.52
C SER A 40 -8.22 4.43 -1.37
N THR A 41 -8.05 3.95 -0.14
CA THR A 41 -8.17 4.76 1.09
C THR A 41 -6.90 5.51 1.47
N LEU A 42 -5.73 5.17 0.89
CA LEU A 42 -4.47 5.85 1.23
C LEU A 42 -4.20 7.10 0.37
N GLY A 43 -5.05 7.37 -0.63
CA GLY A 43 -4.98 8.59 -1.44
C GLY A 43 -3.65 8.77 -2.20
N PRO A 44 -3.22 10.02 -2.43
CA PRO A 44 -2.01 10.32 -3.21
C PRO A 44 -0.72 9.83 -2.53
N ASP A 45 -0.68 9.77 -1.20
CA ASP A 45 0.49 9.28 -0.46
C ASP A 45 0.72 7.79 -0.72
N GLY A 46 -0.36 6.99 -0.72
CA GLY A 46 -0.28 5.58 -1.10
C GLY A 46 0.04 5.38 -2.58
N ALA A 47 -0.34 6.32 -3.44
CA ALA A 47 0.01 6.29 -4.85
C ALA A 47 1.53 6.46 -5.05
N GLN A 48 2.15 7.37 -4.30
CA GLN A 48 3.61 7.53 -4.31
C GLN A 48 4.33 6.28 -3.78
N GLN A 49 3.86 5.70 -2.67
CA GLN A 49 4.42 4.44 -2.15
C GLN A 49 4.31 3.27 -3.15
N ALA A 50 3.20 3.20 -3.87
CA ALA A 50 3.00 2.18 -4.90
C ALA A 50 3.95 2.38 -6.09
N ALA A 51 4.17 3.62 -6.51
CA ALA A 51 5.15 3.97 -7.54
C ALA A 51 6.59 3.64 -7.11
N ASP A 52 6.98 4.03 -5.89
CA ASP A 52 8.30 3.71 -5.33
C ASP A 52 8.54 2.21 -5.27
N LYS A 53 7.55 1.44 -4.81
CA LYS A 53 7.62 -0.02 -4.77
C LYS A 53 7.74 -0.65 -6.17
N HIS A 54 7.16 -0.02 -7.19
CA HIS A 54 7.27 -0.47 -8.58
C HIS A 54 8.67 -0.15 -9.14
N CYS A 55 9.13 1.09 -9.04
CA CYS A 55 10.44 1.52 -9.54
C CYS A 55 11.61 0.85 -8.79
N ALA A 56 11.47 0.59 -7.49
CA ALA A 56 12.48 -0.10 -6.68
C ALA A 56 12.78 -1.53 -7.17
N ARG A 57 11.84 -2.18 -7.89
CA ARG A 57 12.11 -3.49 -8.54
C ARG A 57 13.19 -3.40 -9.61
N TYR A 58 13.40 -2.21 -10.16
CA TYR A 58 14.40 -1.90 -11.18
C TYR A 58 15.62 -1.16 -10.61
N GLY A 59 15.67 -0.93 -9.29
CA GLY A 59 16.73 -0.14 -8.64
C GLY A 59 16.63 1.37 -8.89
N LEU A 60 15.43 1.85 -9.26
CA LEU A 60 15.14 3.25 -9.60
C LEU A 60 14.22 3.88 -8.55
N GLN A 61 14.16 5.20 -8.49
CA GLN A 61 13.24 5.98 -7.65
C GLN A 61 12.07 6.51 -8.46
N ALA A 62 10.89 6.67 -7.83
CA ALA A 62 9.74 7.24 -8.50
C ALA A 62 9.78 8.78 -8.43
N GLU A 63 9.85 9.44 -9.57
CA GLU A 63 9.72 10.89 -9.70
C GLU A 63 8.36 11.25 -10.29
N LEU A 64 7.66 12.21 -9.68
CA LEU A 64 6.36 12.68 -10.16
C LEU A 64 6.50 13.26 -11.58
N ALA A 65 5.87 12.65 -12.57
CA ALA A 65 5.96 13.09 -13.95
C ALA A 65 4.77 13.94 -14.38
N VAL A 66 3.55 13.46 -14.12
CA VAL A 66 2.31 14.17 -14.50
C VAL A 66 1.14 13.73 -13.63
N GLN A 67 0.30 14.69 -13.25
CA GLN A 67 -1.01 14.42 -12.67
C GLN A 67 -2.03 14.22 -13.79
N VAL A 68 -2.47 12.98 -13.98
CA VAL A 68 -3.39 12.60 -15.07
C VAL A 68 -4.83 12.96 -14.70
N SER A 69 -5.21 12.74 -13.45
CA SER A 69 -6.51 13.12 -12.91
C SER A 69 -6.43 13.40 -11.40
N ARG A 70 -7.59 13.66 -10.77
CA ARG A 70 -7.68 13.76 -9.31
C ARG A 70 -7.25 12.48 -8.59
N PHE A 71 -7.41 11.33 -9.25
CA PHE A 71 -7.17 10.01 -8.67
C PHE A 71 -6.09 9.21 -9.42
N GLU A 72 -5.42 9.82 -10.39
CA GLU A 72 -4.42 9.14 -11.21
C GLU A 72 -3.20 10.03 -11.44
N VAL A 73 -2.03 9.47 -11.21
CA VAL A 73 -0.73 10.13 -11.41
C VAL A 73 0.21 9.15 -12.10
N ALA A 74 1.00 9.68 -13.02
CA ALA A 74 2.12 8.96 -13.59
C ALA A 74 3.45 9.45 -12.99
N TYR A 75 4.30 8.47 -12.68
CA TYR A 75 5.66 8.64 -12.19
C TYR A 75 6.65 8.11 -13.24
N ARG A 76 7.82 8.74 -13.32
CA ARG A 76 8.98 8.22 -14.03
C ARG A 76 9.86 7.45 -13.04
N CYS A 77 10.39 6.31 -13.46
CA CYS A 77 11.43 5.62 -12.72
C CYS A 77 12.78 6.17 -13.18
N VAL A 78 13.51 6.82 -12.28
CA VAL A 78 14.80 7.49 -12.53
C VAL A 78 15.90 7.07 -11.58
#